data_AF-A0A951ABM0-F1
#
_entry.id   AF-A0A951ABM0-F1
#
_cell.length_a   1.000
_cell.length_b   1.000
_cell.length_c   1.000
_cell.angle_alpha   90.00
_cell.angle_beta   90.00
_cell.angle_gamma   90.00
#
_symmetry.space_group_name_H-M   'P 1'
#
loop_
_entity.id
_entity.type
_entity.pdbx_description
1 polymer ?
#
loop_
_entity_poly.entity_id
_entity_poly.type
_entity_poly.pdbx_seq_one_letter_code
_entity_poly.pdbx_strand_id
1 'polypeptide(L)'
;MTIEPKSAAAATVRTTPRGFISEFCHSSVGRKMIVAITGVILIVFVIGHLLGNLQIFIGPDWINSYAQHLRDLGPILWMIRALLLASVILHIYFTILLAIENRRARPEVYRDRSYVKASW
;
A
#
# COMPACT_ATOMS: atom_id res chain seq x y z
N MET A 1 30.18 48.41 36.52
CA MET A 1 28.99 47.56 36.27
C MET A 1 28.43 47.91 34.90
N THR A 2 29.01 47.34 33.85
CA THR A 2 28.54 47.50 32.45
C THR A 2 28.29 46.10 31.94
N ILE A 3 27.02 45.68 31.98
CA ILE A 3 26.58 44.37 31.53
C ILE A 3 26.47 44.41 30.01
N GLU A 4 27.21 43.54 29.33
CA GLU A 4 26.98 43.22 27.93
C GLU A 4 25.57 42.62 27.76
N PRO A 5 24.72 43.12 26.85
CA PRO A 5 23.56 42.36 26.42
C PRO A 5 24.06 41.22 25.53
N LYS A 6 24.09 40.03 26.13
CA LYS A 6 24.22 38.72 25.49
C LYS A 6 23.58 38.72 24.11
N SER A 7 24.44 38.57 23.11
CA SER A 7 24.14 38.07 21.77
C SER A 7 23.28 36.80 21.85
N ALA A 8 21.98 36.99 22.00
CA ALA A 8 20.98 35.97 21.75
C ALA A 8 20.60 36.12 20.28
N ALA A 9 21.50 35.67 19.42
CA ALA A 9 21.19 35.33 18.05
C ALA A 9 20.09 34.27 18.10
N ALA A 10 18.83 34.74 18.09
CA ALA A 10 17.65 33.93 17.93
C ALA A 10 17.78 33.25 16.58
N ALA A 11 18.31 32.02 16.60
CA ALA A 11 18.29 31.12 15.46
C ALA A 11 16.82 30.81 15.18
N THR A 12 16.19 31.66 14.38
CA THR A 12 14.88 31.43 13.80
C THR A 12 14.99 30.18 12.95
N VAL A 13 14.56 29.05 13.50
CA VAL A 13 14.35 27.81 12.76
C VAL A 13 13.36 28.14 11.66
N ARG A 14 13.87 28.31 10.43
CA ARG A 14 13.03 28.41 9.24
C ARG A 14 12.44 27.03 9.00
N THR A 15 11.31 26.75 9.63
CA THR A 15 10.49 25.58 9.29
C THR A 15 9.83 25.87 7.94
N THR A 16 10.45 25.40 6.86
CA THR A 16 9.82 25.43 5.53
C THR A 16 8.51 24.64 5.63
N PRO A 17 7.34 25.23 5.33
CA PRO A 17 6.09 24.50 5.36
C PRO A 17 6.14 23.42 4.29
N ARG A 18 6.36 22.16 4.69
CA ARG A 18 6.16 21.00 3.83
C ARG A 18 4.64 20.86 3.69
N GLY A 19 4.14 20.92 2.45
CA GLY A 19 2.69 20.83 2.22
C GLY A 19 2.09 19.60 2.90
N PHE A 20 0.90 19.76 3.48
CA PHE A 20 0.20 18.75 4.29
C PHE A 20 0.19 17.33 3.67
N ILE A 21 0.07 17.25 2.34
CA ILE A 21 0.09 16.00 1.57
C ILE A 21 1.44 15.29 1.67
N SER A 22 2.55 16.04 1.68
CA SER A 22 3.91 15.49 1.78
C SER A 22 4.27 15.01 3.19
N GLU A 23 3.77 15.68 4.24
CA GLU A 23 3.90 15.20 5.62
C GLU A 23 3.04 13.95 5.88
N PHE A 24 1.81 13.92 5.35
CA PHE A 24 0.94 12.76 5.51
C PHE A 24 1.50 11.53 4.79
N CYS A 25 2.06 11.70 3.58
CA CYS A 25 2.72 10.63 2.83
C CYS A 25 4.04 10.14 3.46
N HIS A 26 4.77 11.00 4.19
CA HIS A 26 5.97 10.58 4.93
C HIS A 26 5.65 9.86 6.25
N SER A 27 4.46 10.08 6.81
CA SER A 27 4.03 9.45 8.05
C SER A 27 3.86 7.92 7.90
N SER A 28 4.09 7.18 8.97
CA SER A 28 3.85 5.73 9.01
C SER A 28 2.36 5.37 8.78
N VAL A 29 1.46 6.31 9.05
CA VAL A 29 0.01 6.19 8.84
C VAL A 29 -0.34 6.29 7.35
N GLY A 30 0.21 7.28 6.64
CA GLY A 30 -0.03 7.45 5.21
C GLY A 30 0.43 6.26 4.38
N ARG A 31 1.61 5.69 4.70
CA ARG A 31 2.12 4.48 4.03
C ARG A 31 1.22 3.26 4.24
N LYS A 32 0.67 3.06 5.45
CA LYS A 32 -0.33 2.00 5.72
C LYS A 32 -1.60 2.20 4.92
N MET A 33 -2.07 3.44 4.79
CA MET A 33 -3.28 3.76 4.04
C MET A 33 -3.09 3.49 2.53
N ILE A 34 -1.93 3.82 1.97
CA ILE A 34 -1.58 3.49 0.57
C ILE A 34 -1.60 1.97 0.35
N VAL A 35 -1.02 1.18 1.27
CA VAL A 35 -1.06 -0.29 1.20
C VAL A 35 -2.49 -0.81 1.24
N ALA A 36 -3.34 -0.27 2.11
CA ALA A 36 -4.73 -0.68 2.23
C ALA A 36 -5.52 -0.37 0.94
N ILE A 37 -5.39 0.85 0.40
CA ILE A 37 -6.08 1.26 -0.83
C ILE A 37 -5.63 0.41 -2.02
N THR A 38 -4.32 0.24 -2.21
CA THR A 38 -3.78 -0.61 -3.28
C THR A 38 -4.22 -2.06 -3.11
N GLY A 39 -4.29 -2.58 -1.89
CA GLY A 39 -4.80 -3.93 -1.60
C GLY A 39 -6.27 -4.11 -1.98
N VAL A 40 -7.13 -3.14 -1.66
CA VAL A 40 -8.56 -3.18 -2.03
C VAL A 40 -8.73 -3.21 -3.56
N ILE A 41 -7.97 -2.40 -4.29
CA ILE A 41 -7.99 -2.40 -5.76
C ILE A 41 -7.64 -3.79 -6.32
N LEU A 42 -6.61 -4.44 -5.77
CA LEU A 42 -6.19 -5.77 -6.22
C LEU A 42 -7.24 -6.84 -5.88
N ILE A 43 -7.90 -6.77 -4.73
CA ILE A 43 -8.97 -7.71 -4.36
C ILE A 43 -10.14 -7.60 -5.34
N VAL A 44 -10.60 -6.38 -5.62
CA VAL A 44 -11.69 -6.16 -6.59
C VAL A 44 -11.30 -6.70 -7.96
N PHE A 45 -10.06 -6.48 -8.39
CA PHE A 45 -9.55 -7.06 -9.64
C PHE A 45 -9.56 -8.58 -9.63
N VAL A 46 -9.08 -9.23 -8.56
CA VAL A 46 -9.03 -10.69 -8.46
C VAL A 46 -10.44 -11.29 -8.50
N ILE A 47 -11.42 -10.68 -7.82
CA ILE A 47 -12.81 -11.11 -7.86
C ILE A 47 -13.36 -11.00 -9.29
N GLY A 48 -13.22 -9.83 -9.93
CA GLY A 48 -13.69 -9.63 -11.31
C GLY A 48 -12.99 -10.55 -12.31
N HIS A 49 -11.69 -10.77 -12.15
CA HIS A 49 -10.91 -11.70 -12.94
C HIS A 49 -11.42 -13.13 -12.78
N LEU A 50 -11.66 -13.57 -11.55
CA LEU A 50 -12.19 -14.90 -11.27
C LEU A 50 -13.58 -15.07 -11.88
N LEU A 51 -14.48 -14.10 -11.72
CA LEU A 51 -15.82 -14.12 -12.35
C LEU A 51 -15.76 -14.22 -13.87
N GLY A 52 -14.85 -13.47 -14.51
CA GLY A 52 -14.62 -13.58 -15.95
C GLY A 52 -14.11 -14.96 -16.36
N ASN A 53 -13.22 -15.57 -15.59
CA ASN A 53 -12.73 -16.93 -15.86
C ASN A 53 -13.82 -17.99 -15.65
N LEU A 54 -14.69 -17.84 -14.64
CA LEU A 54 -15.76 -18.78 -14.37
C LEU A 54 -16.77 -18.91 -15.52
N GLN A 55 -16.87 -17.90 -16.39
CA GLN A 55 -17.71 -17.97 -17.60
C GLN A 55 -17.30 -19.13 -18.53
N ILE A 56 -16.08 -19.65 -18.41
CA ILE A 56 -15.63 -20.85 -19.14
C ILE A 56 -16.51 -22.07 -18.87
N PHE A 57 -17.12 -22.17 -17.69
CA PHE A 57 -17.98 -23.30 -17.31
C PHE A 57 -19.42 -23.17 -17.83
N ILE A 58 -19.82 -21.99 -18.31
CA ILE A 58 -21.19 -21.73 -18.79
C ILE A 58 -21.31 -22.08 -20.28
N GLY A 59 -20.26 -21.79 -21.07
CA GLY A 59 -20.19 -22.14 -22.48
C GLY A 59 -19.36 -21.16 -23.31
N PRO A 60 -18.95 -21.55 -24.52
CA PRO A 60 -18.07 -20.77 -25.39
C PRO A 60 -18.67 -19.43 -25.84
N ASP A 61 -20.00 -19.33 -25.96
CA ASP A 61 -20.65 -18.09 -26.41
C ASP A 61 -20.56 -16.97 -25.36
N TRP A 62 -20.68 -17.32 -24.08
CA TRP A 62 -20.60 -16.35 -22.97
C TRP A 62 -19.20 -15.75 -22.85
N ILE A 63 -18.17 -16.59 -22.88
CA ILE A 63 -16.78 -16.12 -22.79
C ILE A 63 -16.36 -15.33 -24.04
N ASN A 64 -16.85 -15.70 -25.23
CA ASN A 64 -16.57 -14.99 -26.47
C ASN A 64 -17.21 -13.60 -26.49
N SER A 65 -18.48 -13.49 -26.10
CA SER A 65 -19.19 -12.20 -25.98
C SER A 65 -18.50 -11.29 -24.96
N TYR A 66 -18.14 -11.83 -23.79
CA TYR A 66 -17.39 -11.08 -22.77
C TYR A 66 -16.03 -10.60 -23.30
N ALA A 67 -15.28 -11.46 -23.99
CA ALA A 67 -13.99 -11.09 -24.57
C ALA A 67 -14.11 -10.07 -25.72
N GLN A 68 -15.25 -10.03 -26.42
CA GLN A 68 -15.55 -8.99 -27.42
C GLN A 68 -15.82 -7.65 -26.74
N HIS A 69 -16.72 -7.59 -25.76
CA HIS A 69 -16.97 -6.36 -24.99
C HIS A 69 -15.70 -5.81 -24.33
N LEU A 70 -14.83 -6.69 -23.82
CA LEU A 70 -13.55 -6.26 -23.27
C LEU A 70 -12.66 -5.66 -24.35
N ARG A 71 -12.53 -6.30 -25.52
CA ARG A 71 -11.72 -5.77 -26.63
C ARG A 71 -12.23 -4.42 -27.15
N ASP A 72 -13.54 -4.21 -27.15
CA ASP A 72 -14.15 -2.96 -27.61
C ASP A 72 -13.82 -1.77 -26.69
N LEU A 73 -13.46 -2.01 -25.42
CA LEU A 73 -12.96 -0.98 -24.51
C LEU A 73 -11.57 -0.44 -24.90
N GLY A 74 -10.86 -1.11 -25.81
CA GLY A 74 -9.63 -0.66 -26.47
C GLY A 74 -8.63 0.09 -25.56
N PRO A 75 -8.53 1.43 -25.67
CA PRO A 75 -7.57 2.24 -24.90
C PRO A 75 -7.82 2.20 -23.38
N ILE A 76 -9.05 1.97 -22.92
CA ILE A 76 -9.38 1.89 -21.50
C ILE A 76 -8.75 0.64 -20.86
N LEU A 77 -8.72 -0.49 -21.60
CA LEU A 77 -8.05 -1.69 -21.11
C LEU A 77 -6.55 -1.47 -20.85
N TRP A 78 -5.89 -0.69 -21.69
CA TRP A 78 -4.48 -0.34 -21.50
C TRP A 78 -4.26 0.49 -20.24
N MET A 79 -5.16 1.45 -19.97
CA MET A 79 -5.11 2.23 -18.72
C MET A 79 -5.34 1.34 -17.50
N ILE A 80 -6.34 0.45 -17.53
CA ILE A 80 -6.61 -0.51 -16.45
C ILE A 80 -5.40 -1.41 -16.23
N ARG A 81 -4.76 -1.89 -17.31
CA ARG A 81 -3.55 -2.71 -17.23
C ARG A 81 -2.39 -1.97 -16.57
N ALA A 82 -2.15 -0.72 -16.95
CA ALA A 82 -1.11 0.11 -16.35
C ALA A 82 -1.42 0.39 -14.86
N LEU A 83 -2.68 0.71 -14.53
CA LEU A 83 -3.14 0.95 -13.17
C LEU A 83 -2.94 -0.28 -12.28
N LEU A 84 -3.30 -1.48 -12.76
CA LEU A 84 -3.13 -2.72 -12.03
C LEU A 84 -1.65 -3.05 -11.83
N LEU A 85 -0.84 -2.89 -12.88
CA LEU A 85 0.60 -3.12 -12.78
C LEU A 85 1.24 -2.19 -11.75
N ALA A 86 0.90 -0.89 -11.79
CA ALA A 86 1.34 0.08 -10.81
C ALA A 86 0.85 -0.27 -9.40
N SER A 87 -0.42 -0.65 -9.25
CA SER A 87 -1.00 -1.02 -7.95
C SER A 87 -0.31 -2.22 -7.32
N VAL A 88 0.00 -3.27 -8.10
CA VAL A 88 0.75 -4.44 -7.62
C VAL A 88 2.15 -4.04 -7.17
N ILE A 89 2.88 -3.27 -7.98
CA ILE A 89 4.25 -2.84 -7.65
C ILE A 89 4.25 -2.02 -6.36
N LEU A 90 3.36 -1.03 -6.25
CA LEU A 90 3.25 -0.19 -5.06
C LEU A 90 2.83 -1.00 -3.83
N HIS A 91 1.86 -1.90 -3.97
CA HIS A 91 1.40 -2.75 -2.88
C HIS A 91 2.53 -3.61 -2.33
N ILE A 92 3.30 -4.30 -3.20
CA ILE A 92 4.42 -5.14 -2.80
C ILE A 92 5.51 -4.29 -2.14
N TYR A 93 5.91 -3.19 -2.77
CA TYR A 93 6.98 -2.32 -2.28
C TYR A 93 6.69 -1.79 -0.87
N PHE A 94 5.52 -1.17 -0.67
CA PHE A 94 5.17 -0.59 0.63
C PHE A 94 4.86 -1.65 1.69
N THR A 95 4.30 -2.79 1.30
CA THR A 95 4.07 -3.91 2.24
C THR A 95 5.39 -4.46 2.77
N ILE A 96 6.37 -4.68 1.88
CA ILE A 96 7.72 -5.14 2.29
C ILE A 96 8.40 -4.10 3.17
N LEU A 97 8.36 -2.82 2.77
CA LEU A 97 8.95 -1.73 3.54
C LEU A 97 8.37 -1.67 4.96
N LEU A 98 7.04 -1.75 5.08
CA LEU A 98 6.36 -1.75 6.37
C LEU A 98 6.63 -3.03 7.18
N ALA A 99 6.74 -4.18 6.53
CA ALA A 99 7.09 -5.43 7.20
C ALA A 99 8.49 -5.37 7.81
N ILE A 100 9.46 -4.78 7.10
CA ILE A 100 10.83 -4.55 7.59
C ILE A 100 10.82 -3.54 8.73
N GLU A 101 10.10 -2.42 8.58
CA GLU A 101 10.00 -1.38 9.61
C GLU A 101 9.35 -1.92 10.90
N ASN A 102 8.26 -2.68 10.78
CA ASN A 102 7.60 -3.35 11.90
C ASN A 102 8.51 -4.40 12.57
N ARG A 103 9.37 -5.08 11.80
CA ARG A 103 10.34 -6.03 12.34
C ARG A 103 11.49 -5.34 13.05
N ARG A 104 11.97 -4.19 12.55
CA ARG A 104 13.02 -3.37 13.19
C ARG A 104 12.54 -2.64 14.44
N ALA A 105 11.27 -2.25 14.48
CA ALA A 105 10.66 -1.59 15.63
C ALA A 105 10.29 -2.55 16.78
N ARG A 106 10.57 -3.86 16.65
CA ARG A 106 10.34 -4.84 17.72
C ARG A 106 11.63 -5.07 18.54
N PRO A 107 11.70 -4.58 19.80
CA PRO A 107 12.78 -4.90 20.74
C PRO A 107 12.64 -6.28 21.39
N GLU A 108 11.45 -6.89 21.35
CA GLU A 108 11.16 -8.20 21.96
C GLU A 108 11.33 -9.33 20.91
N VAL A 109 12.33 -10.18 21.07
CA VAL A 109 12.39 -11.48 20.37
C VAL A 109 11.21 -12.31 20.85
N TYR A 110 10.46 -12.91 19.91
CA TYR A 110 9.30 -13.75 20.16
C TYR A 110 9.51 -14.64 21.39
N ARG A 111 8.79 -14.32 22.48
CA ARG A 111 8.83 -15.07 23.73
C ARG A 111 8.47 -16.52 23.41
N ASP A 112 9.39 -17.42 23.72
CA ASP A 112 9.26 -18.86 23.48
C ASP A 112 7.87 -19.31 23.92
N ARG A 113 7.06 -19.81 22.98
CA ARG A 113 5.76 -20.36 23.34
C ARG A 113 6.09 -21.66 24.06
N SER A 114 6.07 -21.63 25.39
CA SER A 114 6.05 -22.84 26.20
C SER A 114 4.83 -23.64 25.77
N TYR A 115 5.03 -24.62 24.88
CA TYR A 115 4.02 -25.58 24.50
C TYR A 115 3.61 -26.30 25.79
N VAL A 116 2.41 -26.01 26.29
CA VAL A 116 1.82 -26.81 27.36
C VAL A 116 1.56 -28.18 26.74
N LYS A 117 2.44 -29.14 27.02
CA LYS A 117 2.20 -30.54 26.65
C LYS A 117 0.88 -30.96 27.30
N ALA A 118 -0.08 -31.38 26.49
CA ALA A 118 -1.28 -32.00 27.01
C ALA A 118 -0.86 -33.26 27.80
N SER A 119 -1.16 -33.27 29.09
CA SER A 119 -1.09 -34.48 29.90
C SER A 119 -2.27 -35.36 29.51
N TRP A 120 -1.96 -36.60 29.13
CA TRP A 120 -2.93 -37.67 28.90
C TRP A 120 -3.60 -38.10 30.21
#